data_AF-A0A955N5Z9-F1
#
_entry.id   AF-A0A955N5Z9-F1
#
_cell.length_a   1.000
_cell.length_b   1.000
_cell.length_c   1.000
_cell.angle_alpha   90.00
_cell.angle_beta   90.00
_cell.angle_gamma   90.00
#
_symmetry.space_group_name_H-M   'P 1'
#
loop_
_entity.id
_entity.type
_entity.pdbx_description
1 polymer ?
#
loop_
_entity_poly.entity_id
_entity_poly.type
_entity_poly.pdbx_seq_one_letter_code
_entity_poly.pdbx_strand_id
1 'polypeptide(L)'
;LFQIHVLGYTGFRPQIDRCTECGNLASPSAPQWFSPRLGGMVCHGCGQRGVGRVLSISKGSLAFIEQARRLPMASLSRLKAIGTVRIEVEDAIEAYFQTVVGKALPTFEQWGS
;
A
#
# COMPACT_ATOMS: atom_id res chain seq x y z
N LEU A 1 1.04 -2.66 -9.33
CA LEU A 1 0.58 -4.07 -9.14
C LEU A 1 1.74 -5.04 -8.94
N PHE A 2 2.67 -5.17 -9.89
CA PHE A 2 3.85 -6.04 -9.75
C PHE A 2 4.63 -5.82 -8.44
N GLN A 3 4.86 -4.57 -8.05
CA GLN A 3 5.52 -4.22 -6.78
C GLN A 3 4.84 -4.84 -5.55
N ILE A 4 3.51 -4.95 -5.53
CA ILE A 4 2.76 -5.58 -4.41
C ILE A 4 3.14 -7.07 -4.27
N HIS A 5 3.34 -7.75 -5.40
CA HIS A 5 3.79 -9.15 -5.39
C HIS A 5 5.26 -9.29 -5.03
N VAL A 6 6.14 -8.44 -5.56
CA VAL A 6 7.55 -8.44 -5.20
C VAL A 6 7.70 -8.29 -3.68
N LEU A 7 7.04 -7.27 -3.12
CA LEU A 7 6.94 -7.06 -1.68
C LEU A 7 6.44 -8.31 -0.95
N GLY A 8 5.41 -8.97 -1.48
CA GLY A 8 4.90 -10.22 -0.92
C GLY A 8 5.92 -11.37 -0.92
N TYR A 9 6.63 -11.59 -2.03
CA TYR A 9 7.61 -12.67 -2.15
C TYR A 9 8.87 -12.44 -1.31
N THR A 10 9.19 -11.18 -1.00
CA THR A 10 10.34 -10.81 -0.17
C THR A 10 9.99 -10.68 1.32
N GLY A 11 8.77 -11.01 1.73
CA GLY A 11 8.34 -10.97 3.14
C GLY A 11 7.84 -9.59 3.63
N PHE A 12 7.74 -8.60 2.74
CA PHE A 12 7.28 -7.24 3.02
C PHE A 12 5.86 -6.99 2.50
N ARG A 13 4.98 -7.98 2.62
CA ARG A 13 3.62 -7.89 2.09
C ARG A 13 2.82 -6.79 2.80
N PRO A 14 2.19 -5.85 2.08
CA PRO A 14 1.38 -4.80 2.73
C PRO A 14 0.21 -5.39 3.52
N GLN A 15 0.05 -4.95 4.78
CA GLN A 15 -1.06 -5.38 5.64
C GLN A 15 -2.22 -4.39 5.57
N ILE A 16 -3.38 -4.81 5.05
CA ILE A 16 -4.53 -3.90 4.80
C ILE A 16 -5.88 -4.49 5.24
N ASP A 17 -5.86 -5.58 6.00
CA ASP A 17 -7.03 -6.19 6.65
C ASP A 17 -7.24 -5.67 8.08
N ARG A 18 -6.13 -5.40 8.79
CA ARG A 18 -6.10 -4.89 10.16
C ARG A 18 -5.09 -3.77 10.31
N CYS A 19 -5.38 -2.84 11.22
CA CYS A 19 -4.46 -1.78 11.59
C CYS A 19 -3.11 -2.36 12.03
N THR A 20 -2.02 -1.93 11.40
CA THR A 20 -0.68 -2.45 11.72
C THR A 20 -0.15 -1.98 13.07
N GLU A 21 -0.77 -0.96 13.65
CA GLU A 21 -0.38 -0.42 14.96
C GLU A 21 -1.11 -1.13 16.11
N CYS A 22 -2.44 -1.33 16.02
CA CYS A 22 -3.23 -1.86 17.14
C CYS A 22 -3.99 -3.15 16.84
N GLY A 23 -3.91 -3.68 15.62
CA GLY A 23 -4.56 -4.93 15.20
C GLY A 23 -6.08 -4.86 14.98
N ASN A 24 -6.72 -3.71 15.23
CA ASN A 24 -8.16 -3.54 15.02
C ASN A 24 -8.51 -3.58 13.53
N LEU A 25 -9.72 -4.09 13.23
CA LEU A 25 -10.26 -4.11 11.89
C LEU A 25 -10.46 -2.70 11.33
N ALA A 26 -10.42 -2.60 10.00
CA ALA A 26 -10.81 -1.41 9.27
C ALA A 26 -12.24 -0.98 9.63
N SER A 27 -12.41 0.27 10.07
CA SER A 27 -13.75 0.82 10.28
C SER A 27 -14.36 1.26 8.94
N PRO A 28 -15.57 0.79 8.58
CA PRO A 28 -16.25 1.19 7.36
C PRO A 28 -16.85 2.60 7.45
N SER A 29 -16.72 3.34 8.54
CA SER A 29 -17.27 4.70 8.69
C SER A 29 -16.24 5.77 9.02
N ALA A 30 -15.00 5.38 9.30
CA ALA A 30 -13.94 6.32 9.69
C ALA A 30 -12.86 6.45 8.61
N PRO A 31 -12.16 7.61 8.53
CA PRO A 31 -10.97 7.75 7.71
C PRO A 31 -9.90 6.72 8.08
N GLN A 32 -9.13 6.32 7.08
CA GLN A 32 -8.02 5.39 7.23
C GLN A 32 -6.80 5.97 6.53
N TRP A 33 -5.64 5.52 6.97
CA TRP A 33 -4.38 5.88 6.34
C TRP A 33 -3.58 4.65 5.98
N PHE A 34 -2.55 4.85 5.19
CA PHE A 34 -1.50 3.89 4.94
C PHE A 34 -0.20 4.44 5.51
N SER A 35 0.50 3.64 6.32
CA SER A 35 1.83 3.96 6.82
C SER A 35 2.88 3.13 6.07
N PRO A 36 3.72 3.77 5.22
CA PRO A 36 4.86 3.10 4.62
C PRO A 36 5.80 2.50 5.66
N ARG A 37 6.02 3.21 6.78
CA ARG A 37 6.91 2.78 7.85
C ARG A 37 6.40 1.53 8.58
N LEU A 38 5.10 1.48 8.85
CA LEU A 38 4.47 0.29 9.47
C LEU A 38 4.08 -0.77 8.43
N GLY A 39 4.19 -0.47 7.13
CA GLY A 39 3.90 -1.40 6.03
C GLY A 39 2.42 -1.73 5.83
N GLY A 40 1.51 -0.86 6.25
CA GLY A 40 0.09 -1.19 6.16
C GLY A 40 -0.89 -0.11 6.60
N MET A 41 -2.16 -0.52 6.70
CA MET A 41 -3.25 0.37 7.07
C MET A 41 -3.13 0.84 8.52
N VAL A 42 -3.54 2.08 8.77
CA VAL A 42 -3.65 2.67 10.11
C VAL A 42 -5.09 3.11 10.30
N CYS A 43 -5.71 2.66 11.38
CA CYS A 43 -7.09 3.03 11.71
C CYS A 43 -7.17 4.49 12.20
N HIS A 44 -8.37 5.06 12.17
CA HIS A 44 -8.64 6.43 12.62
C HIS A 44 -8.00 6.74 13.99
N GLY A 45 -8.23 5.88 14.98
CA GLY A 45 -7.73 6.08 16.34
C GLY A 45 -6.20 6.12 16.44
N CYS A 46 -5.50 5.23 15.73
CA CYS A 46 -4.04 5.22 15.73
C CYS A 46 -3.45 6.41 14.98
N GLY A 47 -4.02 6.79 13.83
CA GLY A 47 -3.51 7.94 13.08
C GLY A 47 -3.67 9.26 13.83
N GLN A 48 -4.77 9.45 14.57
CA GLN A 48 -4.95 10.64 15.42
C GLN A 48 -3.95 10.72 16.58
N ARG A 49 -3.46 9.58 17.10
CA ARG A 49 -2.42 9.57 18.14
C ARG A 49 -1.03 9.91 17.60
N GLY A 50 -0.84 9.90 16.28
CA GLY A 50 0.43 10.16 15.62
C GLY A 50 1.31 8.91 15.55
N VAL A 51 1.42 8.33 14.35
CA VAL A 51 2.27 7.15 14.07
C VAL A 51 3.36 7.46 13.01
N GLY A 52 3.76 8.74 12.94
CA GLY A 52 4.68 9.25 11.92
C GLY A 52 3.98 9.56 10.59
N ARG A 53 4.76 9.55 9.50
CA ARG A 53 4.24 9.85 8.15
C ARG A 53 3.22 8.80 7.72
N VAL A 54 2.04 9.26 7.37
CA VAL A 54 0.94 8.45 6.83
C VAL A 54 0.35 9.12 5.59
N LEU A 55 -0.24 8.32 4.71
CA LEU A 55 -0.92 8.76 3.49
C LEU A 55 -2.42 8.52 3.66
N SER A 56 -3.25 9.50 3.28
CA SER A 56 -4.69 9.26 3.20
C SER A 56 -4.96 8.19 2.15
N ILE A 57 -5.84 7.24 2.47
CA ILE A 57 -6.19 6.17 1.56
C ILE A 57 -7.68 5.85 1.66
N SER A 58 -8.34 5.78 0.50
CA SER A 58 -9.74 5.39 0.44
C SER A 58 -9.91 3.89 0.66
N LYS A 59 -11.14 3.49 1.01
CA LYS A 59 -11.50 2.07 1.12
C LYS A 59 -11.39 1.34 -0.21
N GLY A 60 -11.69 2.03 -1.32
CA GLY A 60 -11.54 1.48 -2.66
C GLY A 60 -10.09 1.10 -2.95
N SER A 61 -9.14 1.95 -2.54
CA SER A 61 -7.70 1.71 -2.66
C SER A 61 -7.22 0.56 -1.78
N LEU A 62 -7.68 0.48 -0.53
CA LEU A 62 -7.37 -0.65 0.35
C LEU A 62 -7.91 -1.97 -0.21
N ALA A 63 -9.15 -1.98 -0.69
CA ALA A 63 -9.76 -3.15 -1.33
C ALA A 63 -9.02 -3.54 -2.62
N PHE A 64 -8.58 -2.56 -3.40
CA PHE A 64 -7.78 -2.79 -4.59
C PHE A 64 -6.43 -3.44 -4.27
N ILE A 65 -5.71 -2.96 -3.25
CA ILE A 65 -4.46 -3.57 -2.78
C ILE A 65 -4.72 -5.00 -2.29
N GLU A 66 -5.82 -5.24 -1.57
CA GLU A 66 -6.20 -6.58 -1.13
C GLU A 66 -6.42 -7.54 -2.31
N GLN A 67 -7.16 -7.07 -3.30
CA GLN A 67 -7.46 -7.87 -4.48
C GLN A 67 -6.18 -8.16 -5.27
N ALA A 68 -5.35 -7.15 -5.49
CA ALA A 68 -4.04 -7.30 -6.12
C ALA A 68 -3.18 -8.34 -5.40
N ARG A 69 -3.17 -8.32 -4.07
CA ARG A 69 -2.39 -9.23 -3.21
C ARG A 69 -2.87 -10.70 -3.27
N ARG A 70 -4.14 -10.93 -3.62
CA ARG A 70 -4.77 -12.26 -3.71
C ARG A 70 -4.74 -12.85 -5.10
N LEU A 71 -4.80 -12.02 -6.14
CA LEU A 71 -4.84 -12.48 -7.51
C LEU A 71 -3.51 -13.16 -7.89
N PRO A 72 -3.53 -14.27 -8.64
CA PRO A 72 -2.33 -14.80 -9.27
C PRO A 72 -1.74 -13.78 -10.24
N MET A 73 -0.40 -13.77 -10.39
CA MET A 73 0.31 -12.86 -11.32
C MET A 73 -0.28 -12.88 -12.73
N ALA A 74 -0.62 -14.06 -13.25
CA ALA A 74 -1.22 -14.24 -14.58
C ALA A 74 -2.58 -13.54 -14.76
N SER A 75 -3.26 -13.19 -13.66
CA SER A 75 -4.57 -12.53 -13.67
C SER A 75 -4.51 -11.03 -13.36
N LEU A 76 -3.34 -10.48 -12.99
CA LEU A 76 -3.22 -9.09 -12.55
C LEU A 76 -3.59 -8.07 -13.62
N SER A 77 -3.37 -8.38 -14.90
CA SER A 77 -3.69 -7.48 -16.03
C SER A 77 -5.18 -7.14 -16.13
N ARG A 78 -6.06 -7.95 -15.51
CA ARG A 78 -7.51 -7.73 -15.45
C ARG A 78 -7.89 -6.71 -14.39
N LEU A 79 -7.06 -6.51 -13.37
CA LEU A 79 -7.32 -5.58 -12.29
C LEU A 79 -6.83 -4.18 -12.68
N LYS A 80 -7.77 -3.24 -12.80
CA LYS A 80 -7.47 -1.85 -13.22
C LYS A 80 -7.92 -0.87 -12.16
N ALA A 81 -6.99 -0.06 -11.67
CA ALA A 81 -7.30 1.11 -10.86
C ALA A 81 -7.51 2.31 -11.79
N ILE A 82 -8.46 3.18 -11.45
CA ILE A 82 -8.77 4.39 -12.19
C ILE A 82 -8.93 5.56 -11.22
N GLY A 83 -8.74 6.79 -11.72
CA GLY A 83 -8.93 8.02 -10.95
C GLY A 83 -8.17 8.02 -9.62
N THR A 84 -8.85 8.43 -8.56
CA THR A 84 -8.29 8.52 -7.20
C THR A 84 -7.71 7.20 -6.70
N VAL A 85 -8.34 6.06 -7.02
CA VAL A 85 -7.84 4.75 -6.59
C VAL A 85 -6.47 4.46 -7.18
N ARG A 86 -6.24 4.86 -8.43
CA ARG A 86 -4.94 4.68 -9.07
C ARG A 86 -3.87 5.49 -8.35
N ILE A 87 -4.13 6.79 -8.13
CA ILE A 87 -3.19 7.73 -7.52
C ILE A 87 -2.84 7.27 -6.10
N GLU A 88 -3.84 7.00 -5.26
CA GLU A 88 -3.62 6.59 -3.87
C GLU A 88 -2.83 5.27 -3.76
N VAL A 89 -3.10 4.30 -4.64
CA VAL A 89 -2.40 3.02 -4.64
C VAL A 89 -0.97 3.17 -5.13
N GLU A 90 -0.74 3.96 -6.18
CA GLU A 90 0.61 4.27 -6.67
C GLU A 90 1.44 4.95 -5.57
N ASP A 91 0.92 6.02 -4.95
CA ASP A 91 1.59 6.75 -3.87
C ASP A 91 1.90 5.86 -2.66
N ALA A 92 0.93 5.05 -2.22
CA ALA A 92 1.09 4.18 -1.05
C ALA A 92 2.13 3.08 -1.29
N ILE A 93 2.06 2.39 -2.43
CA ILE A 93 2.96 1.28 -2.74
C ILE A 93 4.36 1.80 -3.07
N GLU A 94 4.50 2.93 -3.77
CA GLU A 94 5.81 3.53 -4.03
C GLU A 94 6.49 3.95 -2.74
N ALA A 95 5.79 4.70 -1.88
CA ALA A 95 6.34 5.13 -0.59
C ALA A 95 6.75 3.94 0.29
N TYR A 96 5.96 2.85 0.26
CA TYR A 96 6.31 1.63 0.98
C TYR A 96 7.52 0.93 0.39
N PHE A 97 7.56 0.79 -0.93
CA PHE A 97 8.66 0.16 -1.63
C PHE A 97 9.98 0.88 -1.35
N GLN A 98 9.99 2.21 -1.38
CA GLN A 98 11.14 3.03 -1.00
C GLN A 98 11.56 2.81 0.46
N THR A 99 10.59 2.66 1.37
CA THR A 99 10.86 2.37 2.79
C THR A 99 11.53 1.01 2.98
N VAL A 100 11.09 -0.01 2.23
CA VAL A 100 11.61 -1.38 2.32
C VAL A 100 12.99 -1.51 1.68
N VAL A 101 13.19 -0.90 0.51
CA VAL A 101 14.46 -0.99 -0.23
C VAL A 101 15.52 -0.04 0.34
N GLY A 102 15.11 1.00 1.08
CA GLY A 102 16.00 2.01 1.67
C GLY A 102 16.61 2.98 0.65
N LYS A 103 16.42 2.75 -0.66
CA LYS A 103 16.75 3.64 -1.78
C LYS A 103 15.64 3.58 -2.82
N ALA A 104 15.38 4.71 -3.50
CA ALA A 104 14.44 4.74 -4.62
C ALA A 104 14.91 3.79 -5.73
N LEU A 105 13.99 3.06 -6.36
CA LEU A 105 14.33 2.32 -7.57
C LEU A 105 14.70 3.33 -8.65
N PRO A 106 15.86 3.18 -9.30
CA PRO A 106 16.18 4.02 -10.43
C PRO A 106 15.14 3.83 -11.53
N THR A 107 14.65 4.93 -12.09
CA THR A 107 13.73 4.90 -13.24
C THR A 107 14.45 4.24 -14.41
N PHE A 108 13.74 3.51 -15.28
CA PHE A 108 14.36 2.80 -16.42
C PHE A 108 15.24 3.69 -17.30
N GLU A 109 14.96 5.00 -17.36
CA GLU A 109 15.76 6.01 -18.06
C GLU A 109 17.20 6.14 -17.53
N GLN A 110 17.47 5.69 -16.31
CA GLN A 110 18.77 5.80 -15.64
C GLN A 110 19.69 4.59 -15.87
N TRP A 111 19.25 3.58 -16.64
CA TRP A 111 20.00 2.34 -16.88
C TRP A 111 20.76 2.34 -18.22
N GLY A 112 20.66 3.44 -18.97
CA GLY A 112 21.27 3.62 -20.29
C GLY A 112 22.36 4.68 -20.36
N SER A 113 23.02 5.00 -19.23
CA SER A 113 24.14 5.96 -19.16
C SER A 113 25.37 5.33 -18.54
#